data_AF-A0A1H8WLU4-F1
#
_entry.id   AF-A0A1H8WLU4-F1
#
_cell.length_a   1.000
_cell.length_b   1.000
_cell.length_c   1.000
_cell.angle_alpha   90.00
_cell.angle_beta   90.00
_cell.angle_gamma   90.00
#
_symmetry.space_group_name_H-M   'P 1'
#
loop_
_entity.id
_entity.type
_entity.pdbx_description
1 polymer ?
#
loop_
_entity_poly.entity_id
_entity_poly.type
_entity_poly.pdbx_seq_one_letter_code
_entity_poly.pdbx_strand_id
1 'polypeptide(L)'
;MLAAVVVDPRGVGSSVAADGRPINWPTPGFEMADAPLGTPPPAAGDGSYVFVAQQQDGDRPVAYDPCRPIHYVIRPDNAPPGADSLVHEAFARVSTVTGLQFTYDGATDEGDTDDREPFQPDRYGDRWAPVLVSWQTEIENPEFATDVAGMAGSTYVEPTGGPRVFVSGMMALDATAFALMLADPAGIASARAIVLHELGHLVGLAHVPDQSQIMYRESTAVADFAPGDLSGLAQLGQGDCVPGV
;
A
#
# COMPACT_ATOMS: atom_id res chain seq x y z
N MET A 1 -12.53 19.23 6.07
CA MET A 1 -11.79 18.14 6.76
C MET A 1 -11.07 17.41 5.64
N LEU A 2 -9.79 17.06 5.81
CA LEU A 2 -9.06 16.34 4.77
C LEU A 2 -9.59 14.90 4.67
N ALA A 3 -9.76 14.43 3.45
CA ALA A 3 -10.16 13.09 3.08
C ALA A 3 -8.95 12.34 2.48
N ALA A 4 -9.08 11.03 2.50
CA ALA A 4 -8.20 10.10 1.82
C ALA A 4 -8.95 9.44 0.66
N VAL A 5 -8.24 9.11 -0.42
CA VAL A 5 -8.85 8.45 -1.59
C VAL A 5 -8.24 7.07 -1.79
N VAL A 6 -9.11 6.06 -1.81
CA VAL A 6 -8.72 4.71 -2.23
C VAL A 6 -8.54 4.73 -3.74
N VAL A 7 -7.38 4.29 -4.23
CA VAL A 7 -7.22 3.96 -5.64
C VAL A 7 -7.66 2.51 -5.84
N ASP A 8 -8.70 2.31 -6.65
CA ASP A 8 -9.25 0.98 -6.91
C ASP A 8 -8.17 0.02 -7.40
N PRO A 9 -8.10 -1.22 -6.88
CA PRO A 9 -7.09 -2.17 -7.30
C PRO A 9 -7.14 -2.47 -8.79
N ARG A 10 -6.03 -2.22 -9.48
CA ARG A 10 -5.91 -2.49 -10.92
C ARG A 10 -5.41 -3.91 -11.16
N GLY A 11 -6.15 -4.67 -11.96
CA GLY A 11 -5.75 -6.00 -12.40
C GLY A 11 -4.92 -5.92 -13.68
N VAL A 12 -3.73 -6.53 -13.68
CA VAL A 12 -2.88 -6.61 -14.88
C VAL A 12 -2.94 -8.02 -15.46
N GLY A 13 -3.47 -8.14 -16.67
CA GLY A 13 -3.50 -9.40 -17.42
C GLY A 13 -2.10 -9.89 -17.78
N SER A 14 -1.91 -11.20 -17.86
CA SER A 14 -0.68 -11.79 -18.38
C SER A 14 -0.72 -11.83 -19.90
N SER A 15 0.35 -11.35 -20.54
CA SER A 15 0.64 -11.58 -21.95
C SER A 15 1.73 -12.63 -22.06
N VAL A 16 1.57 -13.62 -22.94
CA VAL A 16 2.37 -14.86 -22.91
C VAL A 16 3.34 -14.91 -24.09
N ALA A 17 4.63 -15.17 -23.81
CA ALA A 17 5.65 -15.44 -24.81
C ALA A 17 5.40 -16.78 -25.51
N ALA A 18 6.11 -17.00 -26.63
CA ALA A 18 6.04 -18.26 -27.38
C ALA A 18 6.43 -19.50 -26.55
N ASP A 19 7.16 -19.34 -25.45
CA ASP A 19 7.57 -20.40 -24.53
C ASP A 19 6.63 -20.58 -23.30
N GLY A 20 5.52 -19.84 -23.25
CA GLY A 20 4.55 -19.92 -22.17
C GLY A 20 4.83 -19.01 -20.97
N ARG A 21 5.93 -18.24 -20.97
CA ARG A 21 6.23 -17.28 -19.89
C ARG A 21 5.43 -15.99 -20.04
N PRO A 22 4.96 -15.37 -18.95
CA PRO A 22 4.49 -14.00 -19.01
C PRO A 22 5.63 -13.07 -19.48
N ILE A 23 5.44 -12.30 -20.56
CA ILE A 23 6.47 -11.35 -21.03
C ILE A 23 6.44 -10.02 -20.26
N ASN A 24 5.35 -9.76 -19.57
CA ASN A 24 5.13 -8.55 -18.80
C ASN A 24 5.23 -8.77 -17.28
N TRP A 25 5.75 -9.91 -16.83
CA TRP A 25 5.99 -10.22 -15.42
C TRP A 25 7.47 -10.59 -15.23
N PRO A 26 8.03 -10.40 -14.03
CA PRO A 26 9.36 -10.89 -13.70
C PRO A 26 9.40 -12.42 -13.64
N THR A 27 10.61 -12.98 -13.56
CA THR A 27 10.81 -14.40 -13.22
C THR A 27 10.17 -14.72 -11.87
N PRO A 28 9.26 -15.70 -11.78
CA PRO A 28 8.61 -16.06 -10.52
C PRO A 28 9.60 -16.55 -9.45
N GLY A 29 9.23 -16.37 -8.19
CA GLY A 29 9.98 -16.90 -7.04
C GLY A 29 11.07 -15.98 -6.48
N PHE A 30 11.29 -14.80 -7.06
CA PHE A 30 12.26 -13.81 -6.55
C PHE A 30 12.03 -13.50 -5.06
N GLU A 31 13.07 -13.73 -4.24
CA GLU A 31 13.10 -13.52 -2.77
C GLU A 31 12.00 -14.23 -1.97
N MET A 32 11.40 -15.27 -2.54
CA MET A 32 10.44 -16.09 -1.81
C MET A 32 11.11 -16.91 -0.71
N ALA A 33 10.55 -16.84 0.50
CA ALA A 33 10.85 -17.75 1.59
C ALA A 33 9.92 -18.98 1.60
N ASP A 34 10.33 -20.04 2.29
CA ASP A 34 9.53 -21.27 2.45
C ASP A 34 8.30 -21.09 3.36
N ALA A 35 8.23 -19.98 4.12
CA ALA A 35 7.17 -19.65 5.06
C ALA A 35 7.02 -18.13 5.21
N PRO A 36 5.86 -17.64 5.72
CA PRO A 36 5.65 -16.22 5.97
C PRO A 36 6.79 -15.60 6.80
N LEU A 37 7.23 -14.41 6.38
CA LEU A 37 8.38 -13.72 6.98
C LEU A 37 8.07 -13.14 8.37
N GLY A 38 6.80 -13.03 8.71
CA GLY A 38 6.32 -12.62 10.02
C GLY A 38 4.95 -13.21 10.32
N THR A 39 4.43 -12.91 11.51
CA THR A 39 3.10 -13.37 11.93
C THR A 39 2.31 -12.17 12.44
N PRO A 40 1.10 -11.92 11.91
CA PRO A 40 0.26 -10.86 12.43
C PRO A 40 -0.12 -11.12 13.90
N PRO A 41 -0.35 -10.06 14.70
CA PRO A 41 -0.99 -10.21 15.99
C PRO A 41 -2.37 -10.89 15.86
N PRO A 42 -2.90 -11.48 16.95
CA PRO A 42 -4.29 -11.92 16.98
C PRO A 42 -5.23 -10.76 16.65
N ALA A 43 -6.36 -11.05 16.02
CA ALA A 43 -7.39 -10.05 15.74
C ALA A 43 -7.79 -9.31 17.03
N ALA A 44 -7.93 -7.99 16.94
CA ALA A 44 -8.16 -7.13 18.09
C ALA A 44 -9.61 -7.18 18.62
N GLY A 45 -10.53 -7.84 17.90
CA GLY A 45 -11.92 -8.05 18.32
C GLY A 45 -12.90 -7.10 17.63
N ASP A 46 -13.87 -6.59 18.37
CA ASP A 46 -15.02 -5.85 17.83
C ASP A 46 -14.62 -4.53 17.14
N GLY A 47 -15.07 -4.35 15.90
CA GLY A 47 -14.84 -3.17 15.07
C GLY A 47 -15.16 -3.47 13.61
N SER A 48 -15.41 -2.45 12.79
CA SER A 48 -15.71 -2.65 11.37
C SER A 48 -14.45 -2.60 10.50
N TYR A 49 -14.38 -3.47 9.51
CA TYR A 49 -13.37 -3.44 8.45
C TYR A 49 -13.98 -4.01 7.17
N VAL A 50 -13.47 -3.56 6.03
CA VAL A 50 -13.82 -4.03 4.68
C VAL A 50 -12.53 -4.14 3.87
N PHE A 51 -12.49 -4.99 2.86
CA PHE A 51 -11.34 -5.15 1.98
C PHE A 51 -11.55 -4.44 0.64
N VAL A 52 -10.51 -3.85 0.08
CA VAL A 52 -10.55 -3.18 -1.25
C VAL A 52 -10.82 -4.17 -2.38
N ALA A 53 -10.43 -5.44 -2.20
CA ALA A 53 -10.67 -6.51 -3.15
C ALA A 53 -10.79 -7.85 -2.44
N GLN A 54 -11.61 -8.71 -3.02
CA GLN A 54 -11.80 -10.09 -2.59
C GLN A 54 -11.38 -11.05 -3.72
N GLN A 55 -11.01 -12.27 -3.33
CA GLN A 55 -10.83 -13.37 -4.27
C GLN A 55 -12.14 -13.67 -4.99
N GLN A 56 -12.07 -14.43 -6.09
CA GLN A 56 -13.27 -14.81 -6.85
C GLN A 56 -14.26 -15.67 -6.04
N ASP A 57 -13.79 -16.31 -4.97
CA ASP A 57 -14.62 -17.05 -4.02
C ASP A 57 -15.45 -16.13 -3.09
N GLY A 58 -15.11 -14.84 -2.99
CA GLY A 58 -15.81 -13.83 -2.19
C GLY A 58 -15.55 -13.88 -0.69
N ASP A 59 -14.84 -14.89 -0.19
CA ASP A 59 -14.65 -15.10 1.25
C ASP A 59 -13.29 -14.59 1.73
N ARG A 60 -12.27 -14.58 0.86
CA ARG A 60 -10.90 -14.20 1.22
C ARG A 60 -10.50 -12.86 0.60
N PRO A 61 -9.71 -12.03 1.29
CA PRO A 61 -9.17 -10.81 0.69
C PRO A 61 -8.13 -11.13 -0.40
N VAL A 62 -7.97 -10.20 -1.34
CA VAL A 62 -6.71 -10.08 -2.08
C VAL A 62 -5.68 -9.45 -1.14
N ALA A 63 -4.50 -10.04 -1.05
CA ALA A 63 -3.43 -9.61 -0.15
C ALA A 63 -2.07 -9.69 -0.86
N TYR A 64 -1.04 -9.13 -0.22
CA TYR A 64 0.35 -9.38 -0.58
C TYR A 64 0.79 -10.79 -0.17
N ASP A 65 1.77 -11.35 -0.87
CA ASP A 65 2.42 -12.61 -0.50
C ASP A 65 3.28 -12.40 0.77
N PRO A 66 2.91 -12.99 1.94
CA PRO A 66 3.65 -12.78 3.17
C PRO A 66 4.97 -13.56 3.24
N CYS A 67 5.25 -14.44 2.28
CA CYS A 67 6.53 -15.12 2.13
C CYS A 67 7.59 -14.25 1.43
N ARG A 68 7.29 -12.99 1.09
CA ARG A 68 8.23 -12.07 0.42
C ARG A 68 8.28 -10.70 1.09
N PRO A 69 9.44 -10.03 1.03
CA PRO A 69 9.49 -8.63 1.38
C PRO A 69 8.71 -7.80 0.35
N ILE A 70 7.93 -6.84 0.85
CA ILE A 70 7.30 -5.81 0.03
C ILE A 70 8.28 -4.65 -0.06
N HIS A 71 8.82 -4.42 -1.26
CA HIS A 71 9.77 -3.33 -1.47
C HIS A 71 9.02 -2.01 -1.62
N TYR A 72 9.62 -0.93 -1.12
CA TYR A 72 9.18 0.43 -1.40
C TYR A 72 10.35 1.36 -1.69
N VAL A 73 10.09 2.36 -2.51
CA VAL A 73 11.00 3.45 -2.86
C VAL A 73 10.31 4.78 -2.55
N ILE A 74 11.10 5.82 -2.26
CA ILE A 74 10.58 7.15 -1.97
C ILE A 74 11.12 8.11 -3.03
N ARG A 75 10.23 8.82 -3.73
CA ARG A 75 10.62 9.96 -4.56
C ARG A 75 10.82 11.19 -3.65
N PRO A 76 12.04 11.74 -3.54
CA PRO A 76 12.34 12.81 -2.57
C PRO A 76 11.81 14.19 -3.00
N ASP A 77 11.43 14.34 -4.27
CA ASP A 77 10.91 15.60 -4.79
C ASP A 77 9.67 16.05 -3.99
N ASN A 78 9.64 17.34 -3.66
CA ASN A 78 8.59 18.00 -2.86
C ASN A 78 8.42 17.50 -1.41
N ALA A 79 9.25 16.57 -0.94
CA ALA A 79 9.13 16.04 0.42
C ALA A 79 9.32 17.16 1.48
N PRO A 80 8.36 17.36 2.40
CA PRO A 80 8.54 18.32 3.49
C PRO A 80 9.58 17.83 4.53
N PRO A 81 10.19 18.74 5.32
CA PRO A 81 11.07 18.32 6.41
C PRO A 81 10.37 17.34 7.36
N GLY A 82 11.02 16.19 7.65
CA GLY A 82 10.47 15.14 8.49
C GLY A 82 9.64 14.06 7.77
N ALA A 83 9.38 14.24 6.47
CA ALA A 83 8.68 13.29 5.60
C ALA A 83 9.19 11.84 5.69
N ASP A 84 10.51 11.65 5.53
CA ASP A 84 11.09 10.29 5.48
C ASP A 84 10.86 9.52 6.78
N SER A 85 11.08 10.17 7.94
CA SER A 85 10.84 9.54 9.25
C SER A 85 9.38 9.10 9.39
N LEU A 86 8.45 9.96 8.97
CA LEU A 86 7.02 9.67 9.03
C LEU A 86 6.67 8.42 8.21
N VAL A 87 7.17 8.34 6.97
CA VAL A 87 6.89 7.21 6.07
C VAL A 87 7.51 5.92 6.62
N HIS A 88 8.77 5.94 7.06
CA HIS A 88 9.43 4.77 7.61
C HIS A 88 8.76 4.26 8.90
N GLU A 89 8.36 5.17 9.79
CA GLU A 89 7.63 4.82 11.02
C GLU A 89 6.26 4.20 10.70
N ALA A 90 5.57 4.72 9.68
CA ALA A 90 4.29 4.17 9.25
C ALA A 90 4.43 2.76 8.64
N PHE A 91 5.42 2.51 7.78
CA PHE A 91 5.71 1.15 7.30
C PHE A 91 6.08 0.19 8.43
N ALA A 92 6.88 0.64 9.41
CA ALA A 92 7.20 -0.17 10.58
C ALA A 92 5.95 -0.51 11.42
N ARG A 93 5.02 0.44 11.54
CA ARG A 93 3.74 0.22 12.21
C ARG A 93 2.88 -0.80 11.48
N VAL A 94 2.76 -0.70 10.16
CA VAL A 94 2.01 -1.64 9.32
C VAL A 94 2.64 -3.03 9.36
N SER A 95 3.97 -3.13 9.32
CA SER A 95 4.69 -4.39 9.50
C SER A 95 4.34 -5.05 10.84
N THR A 96 4.28 -4.28 11.92
CA THR A 96 3.95 -4.80 13.26
C THR A 96 2.54 -5.38 13.35
N VAL A 97 1.56 -4.79 12.66
CA VAL A 97 0.14 -5.18 12.78
C VAL A 97 -0.32 -6.17 11.71
N THR A 98 0.48 -6.38 10.67
CA THR A 98 0.20 -7.35 9.60
C THR A 98 1.16 -8.54 9.62
N GLY A 99 2.37 -8.40 10.18
CA GLY A 99 3.44 -9.38 10.00
C GLY A 99 4.13 -9.32 8.64
N LEU A 100 3.61 -8.55 7.68
CA LEU A 100 4.27 -8.30 6.39
C LEU A 100 5.60 -7.59 6.62
N GLN A 101 6.61 -7.89 5.81
CA GLN A 101 7.93 -7.28 5.91
C GLN A 101 8.12 -6.28 4.78
N PHE A 102 8.63 -5.09 5.11
CA PHE A 102 8.85 -4.02 4.14
C PHE A 102 10.33 -3.66 4.04
N THR A 103 10.84 -3.57 2.81
CA THR A 103 12.24 -3.22 2.53
C THR A 103 12.29 -1.88 1.81
N TYR A 104 13.04 -0.93 2.37
CA TYR A 104 13.31 0.33 1.69
C TYR A 104 14.46 0.16 0.71
N ASP A 105 14.20 0.42 -0.57
CA ASP A 105 15.18 0.26 -1.65
C ASP A 105 15.92 1.56 -2.00
N GLY A 106 15.67 2.63 -1.26
CA GLY A 106 16.29 3.93 -1.48
C GLY A 106 15.38 4.93 -2.21
N ALA A 107 16.01 6.05 -2.58
CA ALA A 107 15.34 7.09 -3.33
C ALA A 107 15.15 6.68 -4.80
N THR A 108 14.10 7.19 -5.44
CA THR A 108 13.85 6.99 -6.88
C THR A 108 13.58 8.33 -7.56
N ASP A 109 13.83 8.38 -8.87
CA ASP A 109 13.42 9.46 -9.77
C ASP A 109 12.15 9.12 -10.57
N GLU A 110 11.53 7.97 -10.29
CA GLU A 110 10.29 7.54 -10.93
C GLU A 110 9.17 8.57 -10.69
N GLY A 111 8.66 9.17 -11.77
CA GLY A 111 7.46 9.99 -11.72
C GLY A 111 6.20 9.13 -11.57
N ASP A 112 5.18 9.69 -10.92
CA ASP A 112 3.89 9.01 -10.86
C ASP A 112 3.14 9.15 -12.18
N THR A 113 2.55 8.06 -12.66
CA THR A 113 1.81 8.02 -13.92
C THR A 113 0.61 7.10 -13.76
N ASP A 114 -0.55 7.50 -14.28
CA ASP A 114 -1.78 6.69 -14.23
C ASP A 114 -1.57 5.27 -14.80
N ASP A 115 -0.69 5.11 -15.79
CA ASP A 115 -0.39 3.84 -16.45
C ASP A 115 0.88 3.15 -15.91
N ARG A 116 1.28 3.42 -14.66
CA ARG A 116 2.46 2.80 -14.04
C ARG A 116 2.38 1.28 -14.11
N GLU A 117 3.29 0.67 -14.87
CA GLU A 117 3.39 -0.77 -15.03
C GLU A 117 3.99 -1.41 -13.76
N PRO A 118 3.44 -2.55 -13.29
CA PRO A 118 3.98 -3.24 -12.12
C PRO A 118 5.31 -3.95 -12.40
N PHE A 119 5.73 -4.08 -13.67
CA PHE A 119 7.02 -4.66 -14.06
C PHE A 119 7.79 -3.67 -14.92
N GLN A 120 8.91 -3.15 -14.40
CA GLN A 120 9.74 -2.14 -15.08
C GLN A 120 11.19 -2.61 -15.14
N PRO A 121 11.55 -3.52 -16.06
CA PRO A 121 12.85 -4.18 -16.06
C PRO A 121 14.03 -3.21 -16.26
N ASP A 122 13.84 -2.14 -17.04
CA ASP A 122 14.90 -1.15 -17.28
C ASP A 122 15.26 -0.34 -16.03
N ARG A 123 14.35 -0.25 -15.05
CA ARG A 123 14.55 0.52 -13.81
C ARG A 123 14.80 -0.38 -12.60
N TYR A 124 13.96 -1.38 -12.41
CA TYR A 124 13.95 -2.21 -11.21
C TYR A 124 14.50 -3.62 -11.44
N GLY A 125 14.81 -3.99 -12.68
CA GLY A 125 15.32 -5.31 -13.04
C GLY A 125 14.23 -6.38 -13.10
N ASP A 126 14.65 -7.65 -13.04
CA ASP A 126 13.77 -8.82 -13.13
C ASP A 126 12.99 -9.08 -11.81
N ARG A 127 12.19 -8.09 -11.39
CA ARG A 127 11.32 -8.13 -10.21
C ARG A 127 10.14 -7.19 -10.39
N TRP A 128 9.12 -7.34 -9.55
CA TRP A 128 8.02 -6.37 -9.49
C TRP A 128 8.54 -4.99 -9.06
N ALA A 129 7.99 -3.95 -9.67
CA ALA A 129 8.26 -2.57 -9.31
C ALA A 129 7.86 -2.37 -7.84
N PRO A 130 8.74 -1.80 -6.99
CA PRO A 130 8.43 -1.50 -5.59
C PRO A 130 7.19 -0.61 -5.48
N VAL A 131 6.59 -0.57 -4.29
CA VAL A 131 5.62 0.45 -3.93
C VAL A 131 6.28 1.83 -4.07
N LEU A 132 5.68 2.69 -4.89
CA LEU A 132 6.17 4.06 -5.08
C LEU A 132 5.53 4.98 -4.03
N VAL A 133 6.33 5.58 -3.16
CA VAL A 133 5.90 6.68 -2.30
C VAL A 133 6.33 8.00 -2.93
N SER A 134 5.38 8.92 -3.12
CA SER A 134 5.67 10.22 -3.73
C SER A 134 4.97 11.37 -3.01
N TRP A 135 5.66 12.50 -2.93
CA TRP A 135 5.10 13.77 -2.50
C TRP A 135 4.79 14.57 -3.76
N GLN A 136 3.53 14.97 -3.92
CA GLN A 136 3.08 15.61 -5.15
C GLN A 136 2.49 16.97 -4.86
N THR A 137 2.70 17.87 -5.82
CA THR A 137 2.03 19.17 -5.87
C THR A 137 0.65 19.04 -6.53
N GLU A 138 -0.22 20.02 -6.35
CA GLU A 138 -1.50 20.13 -7.07
C GLU A 138 -1.33 20.18 -8.60
N ILE A 139 -0.15 20.58 -9.09
CA ILE A 139 0.17 20.60 -10.53
C ILE A 139 0.42 19.18 -11.04
N GLU A 140 1.11 18.36 -10.25
CA GLU A 140 1.38 16.96 -10.59
C GLU A 140 0.12 16.10 -10.40
N ASN A 141 -0.66 16.38 -9.36
CA ASN A 141 -1.91 15.70 -9.07
C ASN A 141 -3.03 16.69 -8.69
N PRO A 142 -3.90 17.02 -9.65
CA PRO A 142 -5.00 17.96 -9.44
C PRO A 142 -6.03 17.55 -8.38
N GLU A 143 -6.09 16.28 -7.96
CA GLU A 143 -6.97 15.83 -6.88
C GLU A 143 -6.62 16.52 -5.55
N PHE A 144 -5.33 16.86 -5.35
CA PHE A 144 -4.86 17.58 -4.16
C PHE A 144 -5.26 19.06 -4.12
N ALA A 145 -5.84 19.61 -5.19
CA ALA A 145 -6.49 20.92 -5.15
C ALA A 145 -7.86 20.89 -4.44
N THR A 146 -8.30 19.71 -4.00
CA THR A 146 -9.54 19.48 -3.25
C THR A 146 -9.22 19.13 -1.78
N ASP A 147 -10.22 18.71 -1.00
CA ASP A 147 -10.03 18.27 0.39
C ASP A 147 -9.36 16.87 0.49
N VAL A 148 -8.38 16.52 -0.37
CA VAL A 148 -7.69 15.23 -0.36
C VAL A 148 -6.22 15.41 0.06
N ALA A 149 -5.76 14.63 1.04
CA ALA A 149 -4.38 14.72 1.53
C ALA A 149 -3.48 13.54 1.12
N GLY A 150 -4.09 12.43 0.73
CA GLY A 150 -3.39 11.21 0.36
C GLY A 150 -4.23 10.33 -0.56
N MET A 151 -3.52 9.53 -1.35
CA MET A 151 -4.10 8.49 -2.20
C MET A 151 -3.19 7.28 -2.20
N ALA A 152 -3.75 6.09 -2.04
CA ALA A 152 -2.99 4.85 -2.15
C ALA A 152 -3.81 3.70 -2.72
N GLY A 153 -3.10 2.75 -3.32
CA GLY A 153 -3.67 1.53 -3.84
C GLY A 153 -2.62 0.59 -4.39
N SER A 154 -3.06 -0.63 -4.69
CA SER A 154 -2.21 -1.74 -5.11
C SER A 154 -2.64 -2.31 -6.45
N THR A 155 -1.66 -2.82 -7.18
CA THR A 155 -1.85 -3.59 -8.41
C THR A 155 -1.80 -5.07 -8.08
N TYR A 156 -2.79 -5.82 -8.55
CA TYR A 156 -2.79 -7.28 -8.43
C TYR A 156 -2.55 -7.97 -9.76
N VAL A 157 -2.00 -9.17 -9.65
CA VAL A 157 -1.92 -10.14 -10.74
C VAL A 157 -2.60 -11.44 -10.34
N GLU A 158 -2.91 -12.28 -11.32
CA GLU A 158 -3.57 -13.56 -11.11
C GLU A 158 -2.78 -14.65 -11.87
N PRO A 159 -1.83 -15.37 -11.22
CA PRO A 159 -1.12 -16.48 -11.85
C PRO A 159 -2.10 -17.57 -12.27
N THR A 160 -1.76 -18.29 -13.34
CA THR A 160 -2.64 -19.34 -13.88
C THR A 160 -2.93 -20.41 -12.80
N GLY A 161 -4.20 -20.55 -12.42
CA GLY A 161 -4.63 -21.50 -11.39
C GLY A 161 -4.28 -21.10 -9.95
N GLY A 162 -3.80 -19.87 -9.72
CA GLY A 162 -3.52 -19.32 -8.39
C GLY A 162 -4.47 -18.19 -7.99
N PRO A 163 -4.33 -17.65 -6.76
CA PRO A 163 -5.16 -16.54 -6.28
C PRO A 163 -4.73 -15.21 -6.91
N ARG A 164 -5.59 -14.19 -6.80
CA ARG A 164 -5.15 -12.81 -7.01
C ARG A 164 -4.21 -12.41 -5.89
N VAL A 165 -3.12 -11.70 -6.23
CA VAL A 165 -2.09 -11.28 -5.28
C VAL A 165 -1.61 -9.87 -5.62
N PHE A 166 -1.47 -9.01 -4.61
CA PHE A 166 -0.85 -7.68 -4.79
C PHE A 166 0.66 -7.83 -4.98
N VAL A 167 1.20 -7.13 -5.98
CA VAL A 167 2.62 -7.22 -6.35
C VAL A 167 3.33 -5.88 -6.44
N SER A 168 2.58 -4.79 -6.49
CA SER A 168 3.07 -3.42 -6.62
C SER A 168 1.98 -2.46 -6.13
N GLY A 169 2.31 -1.17 -5.97
CA GLY A 169 1.35 -0.15 -5.59
C GLY A 169 1.95 1.25 -5.61
N MET A 170 1.17 2.21 -5.15
CA MET A 170 1.61 3.60 -4.98
C MET A 170 0.95 4.23 -3.75
N MET A 171 1.63 5.23 -3.20
CA MET A 171 1.12 6.15 -2.20
C MET A 171 1.56 7.57 -2.60
N ALA A 172 0.59 8.40 -2.99
CA ALA A 172 0.77 9.81 -3.28
C ALA A 172 0.29 10.64 -2.09
N LEU A 173 1.09 11.62 -1.66
CA LEU A 173 0.79 12.49 -0.52
C LEU A 173 0.88 13.96 -0.96
N ASP A 174 -0.08 14.79 -0.53
CA ASP A 174 -0.04 16.23 -0.82
C ASP A 174 1.12 16.90 -0.07
N ALA A 175 2.13 17.31 -0.83
CA ALA A 175 3.33 17.95 -0.30
C ALA A 175 3.00 19.24 0.49
N THR A 176 2.00 20.01 0.06
CA THR A 176 1.64 21.28 0.67
C THR A 176 0.90 21.06 2.00
N ALA A 177 -0.11 20.19 2.01
CA ALA A 177 -0.82 19.85 3.25
C ALA A 177 0.12 19.25 4.30
N PHE A 178 1.02 18.34 3.91
CA PHE A 178 1.97 17.75 4.84
C PHE A 178 3.02 18.73 5.34
N ALA A 179 3.48 19.67 4.52
CA ALA A 179 4.37 20.74 4.98
C ALA A 179 3.72 21.57 6.10
N LEU A 180 2.43 21.87 5.98
CA LEU A 180 1.67 22.59 7.01
C LEU A 180 1.48 21.75 8.28
N MET A 181 1.09 20.48 8.14
CA MET A 181 0.87 19.59 9.28
C MET A 181 2.16 19.30 10.06
N LEU A 182 3.29 19.12 9.38
CA LEU A 182 4.57 18.82 10.03
C LEU A 182 5.26 20.04 10.66
N ALA A 183 4.88 21.25 10.23
CA ALA A 183 5.34 22.49 10.85
C ALA A 183 4.65 22.80 12.21
N ASP A 184 3.49 22.18 12.48
CA ASP A 184 2.74 22.34 13.72
C ASP A 184 2.84 21.05 14.57
N PRO A 185 3.36 21.10 15.81
CA PRO A 185 3.35 19.95 16.72
C PRO A 185 1.98 19.29 16.89
N ALA A 186 0.89 20.05 16.79
CA ALA A 186 -0.47 19.50 16.86
C ALA A 186 -0.87 18.75 15.58
N GLY A 187 -0.29 19.08 14.43
CA GLY A 187 -0.57 18.47 13.12
C GLY A 187 0.17 17.15 12.87
N ILE A 188 1.25 16.86 13.63
CA ILE A 188 2.04 15.63 13.47
C ILE A 188 1.17 14.37 13.61
N ALA A 189 0.23 14.36 14.57
CA ALA A 189 -0.67 13.23 14.76
C ALA A 189 -1.59 13.01 13.56
N SER A 190 -2.07 14.09 12.93
CA SER A 190 -2.89 14.02 11.72
C SER A 190 -2.09 13.55 10.51
N ALA A 191 -0.86 14.04 10.32
CA ALA A 191 0.02 13.57 9.25
C ALA A 191 0.29 12.07 9.37
N ARG A 192 0.57 11.57 10.59
CA ARG A 192 0.71 10.14 10.86
C ARG A 192 -0.56 9.36 10.55
N ALA A 193 -1.71 9.87 10.98
CA ALA A 193 -2.99 9.21 10.75
C ALA A 193 -3.28 9.04 9.25
N ILE A 194 -3.01 10.07 8.45
CA ILE A 194 -3.19 10.01 6.99
C ILE A 194 -2.26 8.97 6.37
N VAL A 195 -0.97 8.96 6.69
CA VAL A 195 -0.04 7.95 6.12
C VAL A 195 -0.44 6.53 6.53
N LEU A 196 -0.90 6.32 7.77
CA LEU A 196 -1.40 5.00 8.20
C LEU A 196 -2.70 4.61 7.47
N HIS A 197 -3.59 5.56 7.22
CA HIS A 197 -4.81 5.35 6.43
C HIS A 197 -4.47 4.90 5.00
N GLU A 198 -3.57 5.64 4.33
CA GLU A 198 -3.13 5.32 2.97
C GLU A 198 -2.44 3.96 2.91
N LEU A 199 -1.56 3.65 3.86
CA LEU A 199 -0.95 2.32 3.92
C LEU A 199 -1.98 1.22 4.25
N GLY A 200 -3.05 1.55 4.97
CA GLY A 200 -4.22 0.68 5.15
C GLY A 200 -4.85 0.30 3.81
N HIS A 201 -5.07 1.28 2.92
CA HIS A 201 -5.52 1.03 1.55
C HIS A 201 -4.53 0.20 0.75
N LEU A 202 -3.25 0.57 0.80
CA LEU A 202 -2.18 -0.14 0.11
C LEU A 202 -2.22 -1.63 0.45
N VAL A 203 -2.27 -2.00 1.73
CA VAL A 203 -2.24 -3.41 2.14
C VAL A 203 -3.59 -4.12 2.00
N GLY A 204 -4.68 -3.38 1.79
CA GLY A 204 -5.95 -3.94 1.31
C GLY A 204 -7.21 -3.60 2.10
N LEU A 205 -7.18 -2.67 3.06
CA LEU A 205 -8.38 -2.18 3.75
C LEU A 205 -9.13 -1.15 2.91
N ALA A 206 -10.45 -1.25 2.84
CA ALA A 206 -11.33 -0.24 2.25
C ALA A 206 -11.88 0.71 3.33
N HIS A 207 -12.53 1.79 2.88
CA HIS A 207 -13.26 2.66 3.79
C HIS A 207 -14.38 1.93 4.52
N VAL A 208 -14.62 2.33 5.77
CA VAL A 208 -15.79 1.95 6.56
C VAL A 208 -16.55 3.20 7.01
N PRO A 209 -17.88 3.11 7.28
CA PRO A 209 -18.65 4.26 7.75
C PRO A 209 -18.45 4.56 9.25
N ASP A 210 -17.63 3.77 9.94
CA ASP A 210 -17.38 3.87 11.38
C ASP A 210 -16.28 4.88 11.71
N GLN A 211 -16.66 6.02 12.27
CA GLN A 211 -15.76 7.13 12.63
C GLN A 211 -14.75 6.77 13.73
N SER A 212 -14.90 5.63 14.40
CA SER A 212 -13.92 5.14 15.37
C SER A 212 -12.75 4.40 14.73
N GLN A 213 -12.85 4.08 13.44
CA GLN A 213 -11.78 3.44 12.67
C GLN A 213 -10.96 4.49 11.94
N ILE A 214 -9.65 4.23 11.79
CA ILE A 214 -8.80 5.10 10.97
C ILE A 214 -9.24 5.06 9.52
N MET A 215 -9.79 3.93 9.06
CA MET A 215 -10.33 3.75 7.71
C MET A 215 -11.70 4.43 7.48
N TYR A 216 -12.15 5.32 8.38
CA TYR A 216 -13.21 6.26 8.03
C TYR A 216 -12.72 7.25 6.96
N ARG A 217 -13.53 7.50 5.93
CA ARG A 217 -13.12 8.28 4.73
C ARG A 217 -12.58 9.68 5.03
N GLU A 218 -13.11 10.33 6.07
CA GLU A 218 -12.73 11.68 6.45
C GLU A 218 -11.84 11.65 7.69
N SER A 219 -10.90 12.59 7.81
CA SER A 219 -10.03 12.67 8.98
C SER A 219 -10.84 12.87 10.26
N THR A 220 -10.54 12.08 11.30
CA THR A 220 -11.11 12.21 12.65
C THR A 220 -10.00 12.44 13.69
N ALA A 221 -10.32 12.32 14.98
CA ALA A 221 -9.34 12.35 16.06
C ALA A 221 -8.59 11.01 16.24
N VAL A 222 -8.92 9.97 15.46
CA VAL A 222 -8.25 8.67 15.50
C VAL A 222 -6.87 8.78 14.87
N ALA A 223 -5.82 8.50 15.65
CA ALA A 223 -4.42 8.75 15.25
C ALA A 223 -3.61 7.46 14.93
N ASP A 224 -4.19 6.29 15.13
CA ASP A 224 -3.59 4.97 14.87
C ASP A 224 -4.71 3.97 14.55
N PHE A 225 -4.36 2.78 14.06
CA PHE A 225 -5.30 1.70 13.75
C PHE A 225 -6.14 1.33 14.98
N ALA A 226 -7.45 1.32 14.78
CA ALA A 226 -8.44 0.95 15.79
C ALA A 226 -8.79 -0.55 15.68
N PRO A 227 -9.61 -1.12 16.59
CA PRO A 227 -9.82 -2.56 16.66
C PRO A 227 -10.34 -3.24 15.38
N GLY A 228 -11.18 -2.55 14.59
CA GLY A 228 -11.66 -3.05 13.30
C GLY A 228 -10.52 -3.08 12.28
N ASP A 229 -9.79 -1.97 12.14
CA ASP A 229 -8.61 -1.87 11.28
C ASP A 229 -7.59 -2.97 11.59
N LEU A 230 -7.24 -3.13 12.88
CA LEU A 230 -6.30 -4.15 13.35
C LEU A 230 -6.77 -5.58 13.02
N SER A 231 -8.08 -5.84 13.11
CA SER A 231 -8.64 -7.17 12.79
C SER A 231 -8.62 -7.47 11.29
N GLY A 232 -8.82 -6.47 10.44
CA GLY A 232 -8.66 -6.60 9.00
C GLY A 232 -7.20 -6.73 8.58
N LEU A 233 -6.30 -5.92 9.15
CA LEU A 233 -4.85 -5.97 8.90
C LEU A 233 -4.24 -7.32 9.32
N ALA A 234 -4.68 -7.88 10.44
CA ALA A 234 -4.26 -9.21 10.86
C ALA A 234 -4.67 -10.29 9.85
N GLN A 235 -5.80 -10.15 9.16
CA GLN A 235 -6.22 -11.08 8.09
C GLN A 235 -5.44 -10.88 6.80
N LEU A 236 -5.17 -9.63 6.41
CA LEU A 236 -4.36 -9.31 5.22
C LEU A 236 -2.92 -9.82 5.36
N GLY A 237 -2.41 -9.91 6.58
CA GLY A 237 -1.13 -10.54 6.91
C GLY A 237 -1.07 -12.07 6.74
N GLN A 238 -2.21 -12.73 6.56
CA GLN A 238 -2.34 -14.19 6.45
C GLN A 238 -2.61 -14.64 5.01
N GLY A 239 -2.20 -13.84 4.02
CA GLY A 239 -2.30 -14.19 2.60
C GLY A 239 -1.61 -15.52 2.27
N ASP A 240 -1.98 -16.11 1.13
CA ASP A 240 -1.31 -17.30 0.63
C ASP A 240 0.10 -16.94 0.16
N CYS A 241 1.06 -17.85 0.34
CA CYS A 241 2.35 -17.74 -0.33
C CYS A 241 2.22 -18.19 -1.79
N VAL A 242 2.72 -17.39 -2.73
CA VAL A 242 2.43 -17.56 -4.16
C VAL A 242 3.74 -17.73 -4.95
N PRO A 243 4.21 -18.98 -5.17
CA PRO A 243 5.43 -19.24 -5.95
C PRO A 243 5.34 -18.81 -7.42
N GLY A 244 4.13 -18.66 -7.95
CA GLY A 244 3.87 -18.33 -9.35
C GLY A 244 4.02 -16.86 -9.72
N VAL A 245 4.38 -15.99 -8.76
CA VAL A 245 4.64 -14.56 -8.95
C VAL A 245 6.05 -14.15 -8.54
#